data_AF-A0A961MXF3-F1
#
_entry.id   AF-A0A961MXF3-F1
#
_cell.length_a   1.000
_cell.length_b   1.000
_cell.length_c   1.000
_cell.angle_alpha   90.00
_cell.angle_beta   90.00
_cell.angle_gamma   90.00
#
_symmetry.space_group_name_H-M   'P 1'
#
loop_
_entity.id
_entity.type
_entity.pdbx_description
1 polymer ?
#
loop_
_entity_poly.entity_id
_entity_poly.type
_entity_poly.pdbx_seq_one_letter_code
_entity_poly.pdbx_strand_id
1 'polypeptide(L)'
;MTCHSDSILSVLSALATIRRPRLLLRTARHGTADYRRETDLKRVLRLPATPAPGAATLHRLIDLEAQHDAMRTRPLDEVGNPWRAARHVEILIALIAEASLLAEAVTPLPRD
;
A
#
# COMPACT_ATOMS: atom_id res chain seq x y z
N MET A 1 -24.85 -16.07 3.73
CA MET A 1 -23.82 -15.37 4.54
C MET A 1 -22.50 -15.46 3.80
N THR A 2 -22.39 -14.76 2.66
CA THR A 2 -21.28 -14.87 1.71
C THR A 2 -21.05 -13.48 1.13
N CYS A 3 -20.06 -12.75 1.63
CA CYS A 3 -19.73 -11.41 1.11
C CYS A 3 -18.25 -11.01 1.31
N HIS A 4 -17.33 -11.97 1.50
CA HIS A 4 -15.91 -11.64 1.73
C HIS A 4 -15.02 -11.74 0.48
N SER A 5 -15.45 -12.45 -0.58
CA SER A 5 -14.63 -12.70 -1.77
C SER A 5 -14.66 -11.56 -2.80
N ASP A 6 -15.76 -10.78 -2.88
CA ASP A 6 -15.87 -9.66 -3.84
C ASP A 6 -14.94 -8.48 -3.49
N SER A 7 -14.61 -8.28 -2.21
CA SER A 7 -13.74 -7.18 -1.78
C SER A 7 -12.26 -7.39 -2.16
N ILE A 8 -11.74 -8.62 -2.10
CA ILE A 8 -10.32 -8.88 -2.38
C ILE A 8 -10.01 -8.78 -3.87
N LEU A 9 -10.85 -9.38 -4.73
CA LEU A 9 -10.64 -9.33 -6.17
C LEU A 9 -10.78 -7.90 -6.71
N SER A 10 -11.67 -7.09 -6.10
CA SER A 10 -11.78 -5.66 -6.39
C SER A 10 -10.52 -4.88 -6.00
N VAL A 11 -9.99 -5.13 -4.80
CA VAL A 11 -8.72 -4.52 -4.34
C VAL A 11 -7.54 -4.93 -5.24
N LEU A 12 -7.45 -6.21 -5.61
CA LEU A 12 -6.39 -6.71 -6.50
C LEU A 12 -6.52 -6.14 -7.92
N SER A 13 -7.74 -5.98 -8.43
CA SER A 13 -7.99 -5.33 -9.73
C SER A 13 -7.64 -3.84 -9.69
N ALA A 14 -7.96 -3.14 -8.60
CA ALA A 14 -7.57 -1.74 -8.41
C ALA A 14 -6.04 -1.59 -8.33
N LEU A 15 -5.33 -2.56 -7.75
CA LEU A 15 -3.86 -2.59 -7.75
C LEU A 15 -3.26 -2.81 -9.14
N ALA A 16 -3.93 -3.62 -9.98
CA ALA A 16 -3.46 -3.93 -11.33
C ALA A 16 -3.54 -2.76 -12.31
N THR A 17 -4.43 -1.78 -12.07
CA THR A 17 -4.62 -0.61 -12.94
C THR A 17 -3.62 0.52 -12.66
N ILE A 18 -2.81 0.41 -11.60
CA ILE A 18 -1.90 1.49 -11.19
C ILE A 18 -0.65 1.50 -12.07
N ARG A 19 -0.57 2.46 -12.99
CA ARG A 19 0.59 2.66 -13.88
C ARG A 19 1.71 3.42 -13.17
N ARG A 20 2.48 2.71 -12.34
CA ARG A 20 3.62 3.28 -11.61
C ARG A 20 4.91 3.25 -12.44
N PRO A 21 5.77 4.27 -12.37
CA PRO A 21 7.14 4.20 -12.89
C PRO A 21 7.83 2.94 -12.35
N ARG A 22 8.34 2.08 -13.24
CA ARG A 22 8.90 0.75 -12.88
C ARG A 22 9.96 0.82 -11.77
N LEU A 23 10.66 1.94 -11.66
CA LEU A 23 11.66 2.20 -10.62
C LEU A 23 11.05 2.23 -9.21
N LEU A 24 9.95 2.97 -8.99
CA LEU A 24 9.33 3.09 -7.66
C LEU A 24 8.86 1.73 -7.14
N LEU A 25 8.23 0.96 -8.01
CA LEU A 25 7.73 -0.38 -7.68
C LEU A 25 8.90 -1.35 -7.39
N ARG A 26 9.99 -1.27 -8.16
CA ARG A 26 11.18 -2.09 -7.92
C ARG A 26 11.82 -1.78 -6.57
N THR A 27 12.00 -0.50 -6.24
CA THR A 27 12.54 -0.08 -4.94
C THR A 27 11.63 -0.55 -3.81
N ALA A 28 10.31 -0.39 -3.96
CA ALA A 28 9.35 -0.83 -2.95
C ALA A 28 9.41 -2.35 -2.70
N ARG A 29 9.49 -3.15 -3.77
CA ARG A 29 9.64 -4.62 -3.65
C ARG A 29 10.90 -5.05 -2.92
N HIS A 30 11.99 -4.29 -3.00
CA HIS A 30 13.17 -4.59 -2.19
C HIS A 30 12.94 -4.20 -0.73
N GLY A 31 12.30 -3.05 -0.48
CA GLY A 31 12.01 -2.57 0.87
C GLY A 31 10.98 -3.39 1.65
N THR A 32 10.19 -4.26 1.00
CA THR A 32 9.25 -5.15 1.72
C THR A 32 9.96 -6.17 2.60
N ALA A 33 11.23 -6.51 2.31
CA ALA A 33 12.01 -7.42 3.15
C ALA A 33 12.31 -6.84 4.55
N ASP A 34 12.41 -5.51 4.66
CA ASP A 34 12.73 -4.81 5.89
C ASP A 34 11.48 -4.24 6.59
N TYR A 35 10.29 -4.45 6.02
CA TYR A 35 9.05 -3.85 6.51
C TYR A 35 8.66 -4.40 7.89
N ARG A 36 8.49 -3.50 8.86
CA ARG A 36 8.04 -3.80 10.22
C ARG A 36 6.66 -3.21 10.46
N ARG A 37 5.63 -4.05 10.32
CA ARG A 37 4.21 -3.65 10.42
C ARG A 37 3.91 -2.75 11.62
N GLU A 38 4.39 -3.11 12.81
CA GLU A 38 4.06 -2.38 14.04
C GLU A 38 4.61 -0.96 14.11
N THR A 39 5.75 -0.68 13.46
CA THR A 39 6.38 0.65 13.48
C THR A 39 6.10 1.42 12.21
N ASP A 40 6.19 0.75 11.06
CA ASP A 40 6.13 1.40 9.77
C ASP A 40 4.70 1.75 9.38
N LEU A 41 3.73 0.86 9.64
CA LEU A 41 2.35 1.07 9.20
C LEU A 41 1.73 2.30 9.87
N LYS A 42 1.88 2.45 11.18
CA LYS A 42 1.38 3.63 11.91
C LYS A 42 2.09 4.92 11.47
N ARG A 43 3.40 4.86 11.14
CA ARG A 43 4.16 6.00 10.61
C ARG A 43 3.72 6.37 9.18
N VAL A 44 3.45 5.38 8.34
CA VAL A 44 2.97 5.55 6.96
C VAL A 44 1.56 6.14 6.96
N LEU A 45 0.67 5.62 7.80
CA LEU A 45 -0.72 6.10 7.91
C LEU A 45 -0.88 7.34 8.79
N ARG A 46 0.18 7.75 9.49
CA ARG A 46 0.19 8.85 10.49
C ARG A 46 -0.86 8.64 11.58
N LEU A 47 -0.92 7.42 12.11
CA LEU A 47 -1.84 7.01 13.17
C LEU A 47 -1.09 6.84 14.50
N PRO A 48 -1.78 7.02 15.65
CA PRO A 48 -1.16 6.83 16.97
C PRO A 48 -0.87 5.35 17.27
N ALA A 49 -1.59 4.43 16.64
CA ALA A 49 -1.45 2.99 16.82
C ALA A 49 -1.54 2.26 15.48
N THR A 50 -1.03 1.04 15.44
CA THR A 50 -1.03 0.18 14.26
C THR A 50 -2.44 -0.39 14.07
N PRO A 51 -3.08 -0.16 12.90
CA PRO A 51 -4.42 -0.69 12.66
C PRO A 51 -4.40 -2.21 12.50
N ALA A 52 -5.56 -2.83 12.69
CA ALA A 52 -5.74 -4.25 12.46
C ALA A 52 -5.43 -4.64 10.99
N PRO A 53 -4.91 -5.84 10.73
CA PRO A 53 -4.78 -6.35 9.36
C PRO A 53 -6.16 -6.45 8.68
N GLY A 54 -6.22 -6.20 7.37
CA GLY A 54 -7.45 -6.41 6.61
C GLY A 54 -7.72 -5.35 5.54
N ALA A 55 -8.87 -5.51 4.88
CA ALA A 55 -9.29 -4.69 3.74
C ALA A 55 -9.35 -3.18 4.05
N ALA A 56 -9.78 -2.80 5.26
CA ALA A 56 -9.84 -1.39 5.67
C ALA A 56 -8.46 -0.71 5.68
N THR A 57 -7.43 -1.42 6.15
CA THR A 57 -6.03 -0.93 6.12
C THR A 57 -5.54 -0.80 4.69
N LEU A 58 -5.84 -1.77 3.83
CA LEU A 58 -5.47 -1.72 2.41
C LEU A 58 -6.13 -0.56 1.66
N HIS A 59 -7.43 -0.34 1.86
CA HIS A 59 -8.13 0.80 1.24
C HIS A 59 -7.45 2.13 1.59
N ARG A 60 -7.10 2.32 2.86
CA ARG A 60 -6.42 3.55 3.29
C ARG A 60 -5.04 3.72 2.66
N LEU A 61 -4.31 2.62 2.42
CA LEU A 61 -3.02 2.64 1.73
C LEU A 61 -3.17 2.92 0.22
N ILE A 62 -4.24 2.41 -0.41
CA ILE A 62 -4.57 2.70 -1.81
C ILE A 62 -4.90 4.18 -2.00
N ASP A 63 -5.75 4.74 -1.14
CA ASP A 63 -6.09 6.17 -1.19
C ASP A 63 -4.84 7.05 -1.02
N LEU A 64 -3.99 6.68 -0.07
CA LEU A 64 -2.76 7.42 0.21
C LEU A 64 -1.75 7.33 -0.94
N GLU A 65 -1.70 6.20 -1.64
CA GLU A 65 -0.87 6.06 -2.82
C GLU A 65 -1.41 6.88 -4.00
N ALA A 66 -2.71 6.83 -4.28
CA ALA A 66 -3.33 7.61 -5.34
C ALA A 66 -3.11 9.13 -5.14
N GLN A 67 -3.18 9.60 -3.89
CA GLN A 67 -2.85 10.98 -3.54
C GLN A 67 -1.39 11.33 -3.88
N HIS A 68 -0.43 10.44 -3.61
CA HIS A 68 0.98 10.69 -3.91
C HIS A 68 1.34 10.54 -5.39
N ASP A 69 0.65 9.69 -6.15
CA ASP A 69 0.81 9.66 -7.60
C ASP A 69 0.26 10.94 -8.23
N ALA A 70 -0.89 11.45 -7.75
CA ALA A 70 -1.42 12.74 -8.18
C ALA A 70 -0.48 13.90 -7.85
N MET A 71 0.20 13.87 -6.69
CA MET A 71 1.23 14.88 -6.36
C MET A 71 2.46 14.78 -7.27
N ARG A 72 2.84 13.57 -7.72
CA ARG A 72 4.02 13.35 -8.58
C ARG A 72 3.91 14.05 -9.93
N THR A 73 2.69 14.21 -10.45
CA THR A 73 2.43 14.79 -11.77
C THR A 73 2.10 16.28 -11.73
N ARG A 74 2.02 16.89 -10.53
CA ARG A 74 1.73 18.32 -10.39
C ARG A 74 2.96 19.19 -10.65
N PRO A 75 2.75 20.41 -11.17
CA PRO A 75 3.79 21.45 -11.27
C PRO A 75 4.37 21.82 -9.89
N LEU A 76 5.66 22.14 -9.84
CA LEU A 76 6.40 22.40 -8.60
C LEU A 76 6.00 23.73 -7.91
N ASP A 77 5.48 24.66 -8.69
CA ASP A 77 5.08 26.02 -8.34
C ASP A 77 3.68 26.12 -7.71
N GLU A 78 2.85 25.08 -7.84
CA GLU A 78 1.46 25.08 -7.35
C GLU A 78 1.30 24.49 -5.92
N VAL A 79 2.37 24.04 -5.27
CA VAL A 79 2.24 23.22 -4.04
C VAL A 79 3.14 23.69 -2.89
N GLY A 80 2.54 24.09 -1.77
CA GLY A 80 3.25 24.42 -0.52
C GLY A 80 3.94 23.24 0.18
N ASN A 81 3.68 21.99 -0.25
CA ASN A 81 4.38 20.79 0.20
C ASN A 81 4.73 19.89 -1.01
N PRO A 82 6.01 19.85 -1.44
CA PRO A 82 6.41 19.16 -2.66
C PRO A 82 6.28 17.64 -2.55
N TRP A 83 6.06 16.98 -3.69
CA TRP A 83 6.07 15.52 -3.79
C TRP A 83 7.44 14.95 -3.37
N ARG A 84 7.42 13.87 -2.57
CA ARG A 84 8.63 13.20 -2.06
C ARG A 84 8.65 11.75 -2.51
N ALA A 85 9.56 11.41 -3.42
CA ALA A 85 9.74 10.04 -3.92
C ALA A 85 9.92 9.01 -2.80
N ALA A 86 10.75 9.32 -1.80
CA ALA A 86 10.98 8.43 -0.65
C ALA A 86 9.69 8.09 0.11
N ARG A 87 8.83 9.09 0.34
CA ARG A 87 7.54 8.86 1.01
C ARG A 87 6.61 8.01 0.16
N HIS A 88 6.59 8.23 -1.15
CA HIS A 88 5.82 7.39 -2.06
C HIS A 88 6.30 5.94 -1.98
N VAL A 89 7.62 5.70 -1.99
CA VAL A 89 8.17 4.35 -1.82
C VAL A 89 7.76 3.71 -0.49
N GLU A 90 7.79 4.43 0.63
CA GLU A 90 7.32 3.90 1.94
C GLU A 90 5.86 3.40 1.88
N ILE A 91 4.99 4.16 1.21
CA ILE A 91 3.57 3.78 1.05
C ILE A 91 3.45 2.54 0.17
N LEU A 92 4.23 2.47 -0.92
CA LEU A 92 4.26 1.30 -1.81
C LEU A 92 4.75 0.05 -1.08
N ILE A 93 5.78 0.17 -0.22
CA ILE A 93 6.28 -0.93 0.61
C ILE A 93 5.15 -1.45 1.50
N ALA A 94 4.52 -0.56 2.27
CA ALA A 94 3.43 -0.94 3.18
C ALA A 94 2.25 -1.56 2.42
N LEU A 95 1.86 -1.00 1.27
CA LEU A 95 0.77 -1.51 0.46
C LEU A 95 1.03 -2.92 -0.06
N ILE A 96 2.24 -3.18 -0.59
CA ILE A 96 2.61 -4.51 -1.09
C ILE A 96 2.65 -5.50 0.07
N ALA A 97 3.30 -5.15 1.18
CA ALA A 97 3.43 -6.04 2.33
C ALA A 97 2.08 -6.39 2.96
N GLU A 98 1.20 -5.41 3.21
CA GLU A 98 -0.13 -5.69 3.78
C GLU A 98 -1.02 -6.49 2.79
N ALA A 99 -0.84 -6.30 1.48
CA ALA A 99 -1.59 -7.06 0.48
C ALA A 99 -1.15 -8.53 0.46
N SER A 100 0.16 -8.79 0.54
CA SER A 100 0.71 -10.13 0.68
C SER A 100 0.23 -10.81 1.97
N LEU A 101 0.25 -10.10 3.10
CA LEU A 101 -0.25 -10.62 4.38
C LEU A 101 -1.73 -11.01 4.30
N LEU A 102 -2.57 -10.19 3.65
CA LEU A 102 -3.98 -10.51 3.48
C LEU A 102 -4.19 -11.70 2.54
N ALA A 103 -3.42 -11.80 1.46
CA ALA A 103 -3.51 -12.91 0.52
C ALA A 103 -3.13 -14.25 1.17
N GLU A 104 -2.11 -14.26 2.03
CA GLU A 104 -1.71 -15.43 2.82
C GLU A 104 -2.77 -15.82 3.85
N ALA A 105 -3.40 -14.85 4.51
CA ALA A 105 -4.49 -15.13 5.45
C ALA A 105 -5.73 -15.74 4.78
N VAL A 106 -5.97 -15.40 3.51
CA VAL A 106 -7.15 -15.85 2.73
C VAL A 106 -6.88 -17.17 2.01
N THR A 107 -5.62 -17.44 1.66
CA THR A 107 -5.18 -18.70 1.08
C THR A 107 -4.48 -19.52 2.16
N PRO A 108 -5.20 -20.33 2.97
CA PRO A 108 -4.51 -21.30 3.82
C PRO A 108 -3.82 -22.31 2.91
N LEU A 109 -2.52 -22.13 2.68
CA LEU A 109 -1.68 -23.16 2.09
C LEU A 109 -1.82 -24.43 2.95
N PRO A 110 -1.95 -25.63 2.35
CA PRO A 110 -1.81 -26.87 3.10
C PRO A 110 -0.44 -26.84 3.77
N ARG A 111 -0.42 -26.97 5.10
CA ARG A 111 0.84 -27.18 5.83
C ARG A 111 1.14 -28.67 5.71
N ASP A 112 2.13 -29.00 4.89
CA ASP A 112 2.77 -30.32 4.85
C ASP A 112 3.49 -30.62 6.18
#